data_AF-A0A7L6AYC9-F1
#
_entry.id   AF-A0A7L6AYC9-F1
#
_cell.length_a   1.000
_cell.length_b   1.000
_cell.length_c   1.000
_cell.angle_alpha   90.00
_cell.angle_beta   90.00
_cell.angle_gamma   90.00
#
_symmetry.space_group_name_H-M   'P 1'
#
loop_
_entity.id
_entity.type
_entity.pdbx_description
1 polymer ?
#
loop_
_entity_poly.entity_id
_entity_poly.type
_entity_poly.pdbx_seq_one_letter_code
_entity_poly.pdbx_strand_id
1 'polypeptide(L)' 'MNGFDIRFTDGDHHVFREKIDARIERITDRTVFVRVDYLLRDSSGNIDDRYEGRVDVLVIAEVA' A
#
# COMPACT_ATOMS: atom_id res chain seq x y z
N MET A 1 4.61 0.18 -13.50
CA MET A 1 3.70 1.18 -12.90
C MET A 1 4.36 1.67 -11.62
N ASN A 2 4.24 2.94 -11.27
CA ASN A 2 4.58 3.46 -9.94
C ASN A 2 3.26 3.85 -9.30
N GLY A 3 2.72 3.01 -8.42
CA GLY A 3 1.34 3.16 -7.95
C GLY A 3 0.86 1.94 -7.19
N PHE A 4 -0.45 1.74 -7.16
CA PHE A 4 -1.06 0.65 -6.41
C PHE A 4 -2.26 0.10 -7.18
N ASP A 5 -2.62 -1.13 -6.86
CA ASP A 5 -3.82 -1.81 -7.34
C ASP A 5 -4.36 -2.61 -6.16
N ILE A 6 -5.44 -2.13 -5.53
CA ILE A 6 -6.04 -2.73 -4.34
C ILE A 6 -7.55 -2.81 -4.55
N ARG A 7 -8.16 -3.94 -4.19
CA ARG A 7 -9.58 -4.21 -4.40
C ARG A 7 -10.15 -5.18 -3.37
N PHE A 8 -11.46 -5.11 -3.15
CA PHE A 8 -12.18 -6.17 -2.43
C PHE A 8 -12.23 -7.44 -3.25
N THR A 9 -12.14 -8.59 -2.57
CA THR A 9 -12.14 -9.91 -3.23
C THR A 9 -13.51 -10.58 -3.21
N ASP A 10 -14.42 -10.09 -2.36
CA ASP A 10 -15.64 -10.79 -2.00
C ASP A 10 -16.82 -9.82 -2.19
N GLY A 11 -17.67 -9.96 -3.21
CA GLY A 11 -18.87 -9.12 -3.36
C GLY A 11 -18.64 -7.68 -3.86
N ASP A 12 -19.75 -6.94 -4.04
CA ASP A 12 -19.73 -5.51 -4.39
C ASP A 12 -19.68 -4.68 -3.12
N HIS A 13 -18.63 -3.86 -2.99
CA HIS A 13 -18.39 -3.00 -1.84
C HIS A 13 -18.15 -1.58 -2.32
N HIS A 14 -18.95 -0.66 -1.81
CA HIS A 14 -18.70 0.77 -2.02
C HIS A 14 -17.44 1.18 -1.24
N VAL A 15 -16.38 1.48 -1.98
CA VAL A 15 -15.13 2.00 -1.42
C VAL A 15 -15.44 3.28 -0.65
N PHE A 16 -15.07 3.29 0.63
CA PHE A 16 -15.19 4.47 1.48
C PHE A 16 -13.85 5.14 1.72
N ARG A 17 -12.81 4.33 1.95
CA ARG A 17 -11.49 4.84 2.25
C ARG A 17 -10.39 3.90 1.79
N GLU A 18 -9.42 4.49 1.10
CA GLU A 18 -8.15 3.88 0.77
C GLU A 18 -7.03 4.72 1.40
N LYS A 19 -6.04 4.05 1.99
CA LYS A 19 -4.82 4.68 2.50
C LYS A 19 -3.62 3.87 2.11
N ILE A 20 -2.58 4.55 1.65
CA ILE A 20 -1.27 3.98 1.38
C ILE A 20 -0.24 4.92 1.97
N ASP A 21 0.56 4.41 2.90
CA ASP A 21 1.69 5.10 3.48
C ASP A 21 2.95 4.30 3.15
N ALA A 22 3.90 4.94 2.48
CA ALA A 22 5.19 4.34 2.13
C ALA A 22 6.29 5.21 2.73
N ARG A 23 7.18 4.59 3.51
CA ARG A 23 8.30 5.28 4.16
C ARG A 23 9.56 4.43 4.18
N ILE A 24 10.70 5.10 4.16
CA ILE A 24 11.98 4.45 4.37
C ILE A 24 12.03 4.00 5.84
N GLU A 25 12.13 2.69 6.06
CA GLU A 25 12.28 2.12 7.40
C GLU A 25 13.74 2.22 7.86
N ARG A 26 14.67 1.88 6.97
CA ARG A 26 16.12 2.02 7.19
C ARG A 26 16.90 1.87 5.88
N ILE A 27 18.15 2.29 5.92
CA ILE A 27 19.13 2.07 4.85
C ILE A 27 20.31 1.32 5.46
N THR A 28 20.83 0.30 4.76
CA THR A 28 22.00 -0.47 5.20
C THR A 28 22.86 -0.79 3.98
N ASP A 29 24.08 -0.26 3.96
CA ASP A 29 24.98 -0.27 2.80
C ASP A 29 24.28 0.26 1.54
N ARG A 30 24.06 -0.62 0.55
CA ARG A 30 23.36 -0.32 -0.71
C ARG A 30 21.92 -0.84 -0.74
N THR A 31 21.37 -1.22 0.42
CA THR A 31 20.01 -1.74 0.54
C THR A 31 19.10 -0.72 1.20
N VAL A 32 18.00 -0.36 0.53
CA VAL A 32 16.94 0.50 1.08
C VAL A 32 15.76 -0.38 1.50
N PHE A 33 15.42 -0.35 2.78
CA PHE A 33 14.25 -1.04 3.32
C PHE A 33 13.09 -0.06 3.35
N VAL A 34 12.03 -0.37 2.58
CA VAL A 34 10.81 0.43 2.56
C VAL A 34 9.72 -0.33 3.31
N ARG A 35 9.06 0.36 4.24
CA ARG A 35 7.82 -0.13 4.84
C ARG A 35 6.64 0.49 4.11
N VAL A 36 5.69 -0.36 3.75
CA VAL A 36 4.42 0.04 3.14
C VAL A 36 3.30 -0.43 4.05
N ASP A 37 2.56 0.53 4.61
CA ASP A 37 1.33 0.29 5.36
C ASP A 37 0.16 0.68 4.45
N TYR A 38 -0.80 -0.23 4.22
CA TYR A 38 -1.94 0.02 3.35
C TYR A 38 -3.25 -0.45 3.98
N LEU A 39 -4.35 0.20 3.59
CA LEU A 39 -5.71 -0.07 4.06
C LEU A 39 -6.70 0.16 2.93
N LEU A 40 -7.57 -0.82 2.70
CA LEU A 40 -8.82 -0.63 1.97
C LEU A 40 -9.99 -0.87 2.91
N ARG A 41 -11.00 -0.01 2.85
CA ARG A 41 -12.18 -0.08 3.70
C ARG A 41 -13.43 0.40 2.98
N ASP A 42 -14.53 -0.31 3.21
CA ASP A 42 -15.84 -0.02 2.67
C ASP A 42 -16.65 0.94 3.58
N SER A 43 -17.87 1.26 3.13
CA SER A 43 -18.76 2.20 3.83
C SER A 43 -19.37 1.67 5.13
N SER A 44 -19.21 0.38 5.45
CA SER A 44 -19.84 -0.27 6.61
C SER A 44 -19.42 0.33 7.95
N GLY A 45 -18.21 0.87 8.03
CA GLY A 45 -17.66 1.34 9.30
C GLY A 45 -16.45 0.54 9.80
N ASN A 46 -16.22 -0.64 9.27
CA ASN A 46 -15.28 -1.63 9.81
C ASN A 46 -14.11 -1.91 8.87
N ILE A 47 -13.11 -2.64 9.36
CA ILE A 47 -11.99 -3.16 8.57
C ILE A 47 -12.05 -4.69 8.67
N ASP A 48 -13.10 -5.28 8.14
CA ASP A 48 -13.43 -6.70 8.24
C ASP A 48 -13.59 -7.38 6.88
N ASP A 49 -13.68 -6.62 5.79
CA ASP A 49 -13.75 -7.16 4.44
C ASP A 49 -12.37 -7.63 3.94
N ARG A 50 -12.38 -8.75 3.22
CA ARG A 50 -11.18 -9.25 2.54
C ARG A 50 -10.85 -8.35 1.35
N TYR A 51 -9.59 -7.98 1.27
CA TYR A 51 -9.06 -7.26 0.14
C TYR A 51 -7.70 -7.81 -0.25
N GLU A 52 -7.35 -7.64 -1.52
CA GLU A 52 -6.04 -7.99 -2.08
C GLU A 52 -5.47 -6.80 -2.84
N GLY A 53 -4.17 -6.82 -3.08
CA GLY A 53 -3.56 -5.80 -3.91
C GLY A 53 -2.04 -5.82 -3.92
N ARG A 54 -1.48 -4.88 -4.67
CA ARG A 54 -0.05 -4.59 -4.71
C ARG A 54 0.20 -3.08 -4.60
N VAL A 55 1.37 -2.73 -4.06
CA VAL A 55 1.90 -1.37 -4.06
C VAL A 55 3.30 -1.42 -4.65
N ASP A 56 3.52 -0.69 -5.73
CA ASP A 56 4.81 -0.52 -6.39
C ASP A 56 5.50 0.74 -5.87
N VAL A 57 6.65 0.60 -5.22
CA VAL A 57 7.44 1.73 -4.70
C VAL A 57 8.65 2.01 -5.59
N LEU A 58 8.81 3.27 -6.00
CA LEU A 58 10.02 3.77 -6.64
C LEU A 58 10.96 4.40 -5.60
N VAL A 59 12.17 3.89 -5.51
CA VAL A 59 13.26 4.53 -4.76
C VAL A 59 14.14 5.31 -5.74
N ILE A 60 14.27 6.62 -5.52
CA ILE A 60 15.21 7.47 -6.24
C ILE A 60 16.36 7.77 -5.29
N ALA A 61 17.59 7.44 -5.69
CA ALA A 61 18.79 7.64 -4.90
C ALA A 61 19.91 8.23 -5.76
N GLU A 62 20.66 9.17 -5.19
CA GLU A 62 21.93 9.62 -5.73
C GLU A 62 23.04 8.75 -5.14
N VAL A 63 23.89 8.19 -5.99
CA VAL A 63 25.00 7.30 -5.60
C VAL A 63 26.31 7.88 -6.15
N ALA A 64 27.35 7.85 -5.31
CA ALA A 64 28.69 8.35 -5.64
C ALA A 64 29.51 7.36 -6.47
#